data_AF-A0A7Y4V9B1-F1
#
_entry.id   AF-A0A7Y4V9B1-F1
#
_cell.length_a   1.000
_cell.length_b   1.000
_cell.length_c   1.000
_cell.angle_alpha   90.00
_cell.angle_beta   90.00
_cell.angle_gamma   90.00
#
_symmetry.space_group_name_H-M   'P 1'
#
loop_
_entity.id
_entity.type
_entity.pdbx_description
1 polymer ?
#
loop_
_entity_poly.entity_id
_entity_poly.type
_entity_poly.pdbx_seq_one_letter_code
_entity_poly.pdbx_strand_id
1 'polypeptide(L)'
;MFRHLFLLILLTTAFQFSIAQEKVQKARRPDLPGSFIVEFGFNRALGSTPSRFEQGFWGSRTLNLYYQYPIRILKSKFSYNPAFGLSFERYKLTNNYSLTRTPEADGTYALRPASDLGMPNADKSMLIMNYVDFMPAEL
;
A
#
# COMPACT_ATOMS: atom_id res chain seq x y z
N MET A 1 38.41 3.23 8.79
CA MET A 1 37.15 3.92 9.13
C MET A 1 36.95 5.23 8.36
N PHE A 2 37.91 6.18 8.38
CA PHE A 2 37.77 7.49 7.72
C PHE A 2 37.53 7.48 6.20
N ARG A 3 38.11 6.52 5.46
CA ARG A 3 37.95 6.43 3.99
C ARG A 3 36.51 6.15 3.54
N HIS A 4 35.79 5.33 4.31
CA HIS A 4 34.40 4.98 4.00
C HIS A 4 33.43 6.10 4.38
N LEU A 5 33.73 6.83 5.47
CA LEU A 5 32.96 8.01 5.88
C LEU A 5 33.06 9.14 4.84
N PHE A 6 34.26 9.37 4.28
CA PHE A 6 34.48 10.37 3.24
C PHE A 6 33.73 10.05 1.94
N LEU A 7 33.74 8.77 1.51
CA LEU A 7 32.99 8.32 0.34
C LEU A 7 31.47 8.45 0.54
N LEU A 8 30.96 8.17 1.74
CA LEU A 8 29.54 8.32 2.06
C LEU A 8 29.10 9.78 1.98
N ILE A 9 29.89 10.70 2.54
CA ILE A 9 29.62 12.14 2.49
C ILE A 9 29.61 12.63 1.04
N LEU A 10 30.63 12.24 0.25
CA LEU A 10 30.73 12.62 -1.17
C LEU A 10 29.51 12.14 -1.99
N LEU A 11 29.03 10.92 -1.72
CA LEU A 11 27.87 10.33 -2.39
C LEU A 11 26.58 11.08 -2.04
N THR A 12 26.41 11.47 -0.77
CA THR A 12 25.23 12.25 -0.35
C THR A 12 25.20 13.67 -0.93
N THR A 13 26.35 14.32 -1.07
CA THR A 13 26.42 15.68 -1.64
C THR A 13 26.20 15.69 -3.15
N ALA A 14 26.66 14.66 -3.88
CA ALA A 14 26.43 14.55 -5.32
C ALA A 14 24.94 14.33 -5.63
N PHE A 15 24.22 13.59 -4.78
CA PHE A 15 22.78 13.33 -4.94
C PHE A 15 21.93 14.60 -4.82
N GLN A 16 22.32 15.54 -3.96
CA GLN A 16 21.59 16.81 -3.75
C GLN A 16 21.66 17.73 -4.99
N PHE A 17 22.78 17.72 -5.72
CA PHE A 17 22.98 18.58 -6.90
C PHE A 17 22.13 18.15 -8.10
N SER A 18 21.87 16.85 -8.29
CA SER A 18 21.04 16.35 -9.40
C SER A 18 19.54 16.64 -9.23
N ILE A 19 19.06 16.84 -8.00
CA ILE A 19 17.64 17.14 -7.73
C ILE A 19 17.31 18.63 -7.97
N ALA A 20 18.31 19.51 -7.99
CA ALA A 20 18.11 20.97 -8.01
C ALA A 20 17.96 21.59 -9.41
N GLN A 21 18.17 20.85 -10.50
CA GLN A 21 18.31 21.44 -11.85
C GLN A 21 17.17 21.18 -12.84
N GLU A 22 16.04 20.62 -12.43
CA GLU A 22 14.89 20.51 -13.32
C GLU A 22 14.05 21.80 -13.30
N LYS A 23 14.09 22.59 -14.38
CA LYS A 23 13.11 23.64 -14.63
C LYS A 23 11.74 22.98 -14.81
N VAL A 24 11.01 22.83 -13.71
CA VAL A 24 9.64 22.32 -13.72
C VAL A 24 8.78 23.24 -14.58
N GLN A 25 8.42 22.79 -15.79
CA GLN A 25 7.33 23.41 -16.53
C GLN A 25 6.09 23.32 -15.64
N LYS A 26 5.51 24.48 -15.27
CA LYS A 26 4.27 24.52 -14.51
C LYS A 26 3.16 23.94 -15.38
N ALA A 27 2.94 22.63 -15.29
CA ALA A 27 1.79 21.98 -15.86
C ALA A 27 0.53 22.69 -15.36
N ARG A 28 -0.37 23.04 -16.28
CA ARG A 28 -1.66 23.65 -15.97
C ARG A 28 -2.45 22.63 -15.14
N ARG A 29 -2.54 22.85 -13.83
CA ARG A 29 -3.26 21.96 -12.92
C ARG A 29 -4.76 22.06 -13.23
N PRO A 30 -5.46 20.94 -13.43
CA PRO A 30 -6.91 20.94 -13.47
C PRO A 30 -7.46 21.56 -12.17
N ASP A 31 -8.42 22.48 -12.29
CA ASP A 31 -9.12 23.06 -11.16
C ASP A 31 -10.28 22.13 -10.75
N LEU A 32 -9.93 21.00 -10.13
CA LEU A 32 -10.90 20.03 -9.63
C LEU A 32 -11.16 20.30 -8.13
N PRO A 33 -12.43 20.46 -7.71
CA PRO A 33 -12.75 20.75 -6.32
C PRO A 33 -12.55 19.51 -5.45
N GLY A 34 -11.58 19.52 -4.55
CA GLY A 34 -11.29 18.41 -3.65
C GLY A 34 -9.81 18.12 -3.55
N SER A 35 -9.48 16.97 -2.99
CA SER A 35 -8.10 16.54 -2.75
C SER A 35 -7.91 15.10 -3.20
N PHE A 36 -6.81 14.84 -3.90
CA PHE A 36 -6.34 13.48 -4.11
C PHE A 36 -5.42 13.08 -2.96
N ILE A 37 -5.77 11.99 -2.29
CA ILE A 37 -4.99 11.41 -1.21
C ILE A 37 -4.29 10.16 -1.76
N VAL A 38 -2.99 10.09 -1.55
CA VAL A 38 -2.18 8.91 -1.87
C VAL A 38 -1.64 8.37 -0.57
N GLU A 39 -2.06 7.17 -0.21
CA GLU A 39 -1.55 6.46 0.94
C GLU A 39 -0.59 5.39 0.47
N PHE A 40 0.64 5.41 0.98
CA PHE A 40 1.62 4.39 0.69
C PHE A 40 2.29 3.95 1.98
N GLY A 41 2.40 2.64 2.17
CA GLY A 41 2.96 2.11 3.40
C GLY A 41 3.20 0.62 3.37
N PHE A 42 3.54 0.10 4.54
CA PHE A 42 3.64 -1.32 4.81
C PHE A 42 2.39 -1.74 5.59
N ASN A 43 1.77 -2.84 5.20
CA ASN A 43 0.69 -3.43 5.98
C ASN A 43 1.22 -4.60 6.81
N ARG A 44 0.54 -4.88 7.92
CA ARG A 44 0.75 -6.07 8.74
C ARG A 44 -0.62 -6.62 9.08
N ALA A 45 -0.79 -7.93 8.99
CA ALA A 45 -2.00 -8.59 9.44
C ALA A 45 -2.14 -8.35 10.96
N LEU A 46 -3.27 -7.78 11.35
CA LEU A 46 -3.64 -7.49 12.74
C LEU A 46 -4.72 -8.48 13.19
N GLY A 47 -4.73 -8.83 14.48
CA GLY A 47 -5.73 -9.73 15.07
C GLY A 47 -5.38 -11.21 14.94
N SER A 48 -6.42 -12.07 14.88
CA SER A 48 -6.28 -13.52 14.78
C SER A 48 -5.95 -13.94 13.34
N THR A 49 -4.67 -14.11 13.05
CA THR A 49 -4.24 -14.70 11.78
C THR A 49 -4.33 -16.23 11.83
N PRO A 50 -4.70 -16.91 10.73
CA PRO A 50 -4.64 -18.36 10.66
C PRO A 50 -3.26 -18.90 10.99
N SER A 51 -3.19 -20.12 11.52
CA SER A 51 -1.91 -20.82 11.68
C SER A 51 -1.18 -20.88 10.33
N ARG A 52 0.15 -20.67 10.32
CA ARG A 52 0.99 -20.63 9.12
C ARG A 52 0.81 -19.39 8.23
N PHE A 53 0.07 -18.37 8.65
CA PHE A 53 0.09 -17.07 7.98
C PHE A 53 1.39 -16.31 8.32
N GLU A 54 2.50 -16.70 7.70
CA GLU A 54 3.81 -16.09 7.93
C GLU A 54 4.03 -14.94 6.95
N GLN A 55 3.75 -13.74 7.43
CA GLN A 55 3.88 -12.53 6.62
C GLN A 55 5.32 -12.01 6.59
N GLY A 56 5.84 -11.78 5.39
CA GLY A 56 7.11 -11.09 5.19
C GLY A 56 6.94 -9.57 5.23
N PHE A 57 7.85 -8.87 5.92
CA PHE A 57 7.89 -7.41 5.92
C PHE A 57 8.10 -6.84 4.51
N TRP A 58 9.13 -7.31 3.81
CA TRP A 58 9.40 -6.91 2.43
C TRP A 58 8.42 -7.55 1.45
N GLY A 59 7.66 -6.72 0.75
CA GLY A 59 6.65 -7.13 -0.23
C GLY A 59 5.22 -7.06 0.29
N SER A 60 5.05 -6.90 1.61
CA SER A 60 3.76 -6.55 2.21
C SER A 60 3.59 -5.04 2.24
N ARG A 61 2.67 -4.52 1.44
CA ARG A 61 2.56 -3.08 1.19
C ARG A 61 1.16 -2.67 0.79
N THR A 62 0.91 -1.40 1.02
CA THR A 62 -0.33 -0.69 0.73
C THR A 62 -0.04 0.42 -0.26
N LEU A 63 -0.90 0.55 -1.26
CA LEU A 63 -1.04 1.76 -2.05
C LEU A 63 -2.54 2.03 -2.15
N ASN A 64 -3.03 3.13 -1.60
CA ASN A 64 -4.43 3.51 -1.73
C ASN A 64 -4.52 4.90 -2.35
N LEU A 65 -5.53 5.09 -3.19
CA LEU A 65 -5.76 6.31 -3.95
C LEU A 65 -7.20 6.76 -3.70
N TYR A 66 -7.37 7.91 -3.08
CA TYR A 66 -8.69 8.45 -2.76
C TYR A 66 -8.89 9.81 -3.37
N TYR A 67 -10.13 10.09 -3.74
CA TYR A 67 -10.63 11.42 -4.01
C TYR A 67 -11.53 11.85 -2.87
N GLN A 68 -11.13 12.93 -2.18
CA GLN A 68 -11.86 13.52 -1.08
C GLN A 68 -12.56 14.80 -1.54
N TYR A 69 -13.85 14.92 -1.22
CA TYR A 69 -14.66 16.07 -1.60
C TYR A 69 -15.17 16.82 -0.37
N PRO A 70 -14.72 18.06 -0.10
CA PRO A 70 -15.15 18.82 1.08
C PRO A 70 -16.56 19.39 0.89
N ILE A 71 -17.48 19.01 1.77
CA ILE A 71 -18.86 19.51 1.82
C ILE A 71 -19.00 20.44 3.02
N ARG A 72 -19.17 21.74 2.76
CA ARG A 72 -19.31 22.73 3.83
C ARG A 72 -20.67 22.62 4.52
N ILE A 73 -20.68 22.59 5.86
CA ILE A 73 -21.91 22.53 6.63
C ILE A 73 -22.45 23.95 6.82
N LEU A 74 -23.55 24.28 6.13
CA LEU A 74 -24.20 25.59 6.19
C LEU A 74 -23.19 26.75 6.00
N LYS A 75 -23.35 27.85 6.74
CA LYS A 75 -22.43 28.99 6.79
C LYS A 75 -21.37 28.85 7.90
N SER A 76 -21.00 27.62 8.25
CA SER A 76 -20.05 27.37 9.34
C SER A 76 -18.61 27.28 8.84
N LYS A 77 -17.68 27.07 9.79
CA LYS A 77 -16.27 26.74 9.52
C LYS A 77 -16.01 25.23 9.48
N PHE A 78 -17.03 24.41 9.66
CA PHE A 78 -16.94 22.96 9.64
C PHE A 78 -17.27 22.41 8.24
N SER A 79 -16.60 21.33 7.87
CA SER A 79 -16.87 20.60 6.62
C SER A 79 -16.86 19.10 6.86
N TYR A 80 -17.74 18.40 6.15
CA TYR A 80 -17.75 16.95 6.07
C TYR A 80 -16.96 16.55 4.82
N ASN A 81 -15.92 15.73 4.96
CA ASN A 81 -14.94 15.46 3.89
C ASN A 81 -14.93 13.97 3.50
N PRO A 82 -16.00 13.42 2.90
CA PRO A 82 -16.04 12.03 2.49
C PRO A 82 -15.01 11.78 1.39
N ALA A 83 -14.49 10.56 1.37
CA ALA A 83 -13.58 10.12 0.33
C ALA A 83 -14.00 8.77 -0.26
N PHE A 84 -13.83 8.64 -1.57
CA PHE A 84 -13.97 7.37 -2.27
C PHE A 84 -12.67 7.06 -2.99
N GLY A 85 -12.32 5.79 -3.11
CA GLY A 85 -11.02 5.44 -3.65
C GLY A 85 -10.88 3.99 -4.06
N LEU A 86 -9.65 3.69 -4.45
CA LEU A 86 -9.19 2.36 -4.77
C LEU A 86 -8.08 2.00 -3.79
N SER A 87 -8.22 0.85 -3.17
CA SER A 87 -7.26 0.33 -2.21
C SER A 87 -6.54 -0.88 -2.79
N PHE A 88 -5.21 -0.86 -2.74
CA PHE A 88 -4.36 -1.90 -3.29
C PHE A 88 -3.47 -2.45 -2.19
N GLU A 89 -3.93 -3.54 -1.59
CA GLU A 89 -3.29 -4.20 -0.45
C GLU A 89 -2.59 -5.48 -0.89
N ARG A 90 -1.35 -5.67 -0.44
CA ARG A 90 -0.58 -6.88 -0.70
C ARG A 90 0.00 -7.43 0.58
N TYR A 91 -0.19 -8.72 0.82
CA TYR A 91 0.39 -9.46 1.94
C TYR A 91 1.25 -10.60 1.40
N LYS A 92 2.57 -10.52 1.61
CA LYS A 92 3.48 -11.56 1.14
C LYS A 92 3.64 -12.65 2.18
N LEU A 93 3.51 -13.91 1.74
CA LEU A 93 3.76 -15.09 2.54
C LEU A 93 5.19 -15.61 2.30
N THR A 94 5.91 -15.92 3.36
CA THR A 94 7.35 -16.31 3.30
C THR A 94 7.62 -17.80 3.47
N ASN A 95 6.60 -18.60 3.76
CA ASN A 95 6.75 -20.01 4.13
C ASN A 95 6.26 -21.00 3.06
N ASN A 96 6.12 -20.56 1.81
CA ASN A 96 5.63 -21.37 0.69
C ASN A 96 4.18 -21.89 0.88
N TYR A 97 3.35 -21.14 1.60
CA TYR A 97 1.92 -21.39 1.68
C TYR A 97 1.13 -20.44 0.77
N SER A 98 -0.03 -20.87 0.31
CA SER A 98 -0.99 -20.05 -0.43
C SER A 98 -2.42 -20.43 -0.06
N LEU A 99 -3.36 -19.53 -0.34
CA LEU A 99 -4.78 -19.79 -0.16
C LEU A 99 -5.29 -20.76 -1.22
N THR A 100 -6.27 -21.59 -0.85
CA THR A 100 -7.04 -22.40 -1.79
C THR A 100 -7.86 -21.49 -2.73
N ARG A 101 -8.14 -21.95 -3.95
CA ARG A 101 -9.05 -21.25 -4.87
C ARG A 101 -10.52 -21.52 -4.55
N THR A 102 -10.81 -22.66 -3.94
CA THR A 102 -12.15 -23.10 -3.59
C THR A 102 -12.31 -22.94 -2.08
N PRO A 103 -13.43 -22.38 -1.61
CA PRO A 103 -13.74 -22.34 -0.19
C PRO A 103 -14.00 -23.76 0.33
N GLU A 104 -13.74 -23.97 1.62
CA GLU A 104 -14.17 -25.16 2.33
C GLU A 104 -15.69 -25.12 2.58
N ALA A 105 -16.25 -26.18 3.18
CA ALA A 105 -17.70 -26.30 3.37
C ALA A 105 -18.30 -25.18 4.26
N ASP A 106 -17.48 -24.55 5.09
CA ASP A 106 -17.83 -23.43 5.95
C ASP A 106 -17.68 -22.06 5.28
N GLY A 107 -17.29 -22.03 3.99
CA GLY A 107 -17.06 -20.80 3.22
C GLY A 107 -15.68 -20.17 3.44
N THR A 108 -14.81 -20.77 4.26
CA THR A 108 -13.47 -20.24 4.52
C THR A 108 -12.47 -20.68 3.46
N TYR A 109 -11.39 -19.90 3.28
CA TYR A 109 -10.29 -20.25 2.38
C TYR A 109 -9.11 -20.70 3.22
N ALA A 110 -8.79 -22.00 3.13
CA ALA A 110 -7.69 -22.58 3.90
C ALA A 110 -6.34 -22.18 3.32
N LEU A 111 -5.36 -22.02 4.22
CA LEU A 111 -3.98 -21.79 3.86
C LEU A 111 -3.25 -23.14 3.77
N ARG A 112 -2.74 -23.49 2.59
CA ARG A 112 -2.10 -24.80 2.32
C ARG A 112 -0.71 -24.66 1.71
N PRO A 113 0.17 -25.67 1.85
CA PRO A 113 1.45 -25.69 1.14
C PRO A 113 1.24 -25.51 -0.36
N ALA A 114 2.07 -24.68 -0.99
CA ALA A 114 1.96 -24.38 -2.42
C ALA A 114 2.14 -25.65 -3.29
N SER A 115 2.91 -26.64 -2.83
CA SER A 115 3.04 -27.96 -3.45
C SER A 115 1.70 -28.65 -3.65
N ASP A 116 0.84 -28.60 -2.64
CA ASP A 116 -0.46 -29.29 -2.63
C ASP A 116 -1.46 -28.62 -3.57
N LEU A 117 -1.19 -27.36 -3.93
CA LEU A 117 -1.96 -26.57 -4.89
C LEU A 117 -1.43 -26.68 -6.32
N GLY A 118 -0.49 -27.60 -6.58
CA GLY A 118 0.14 -27.77 -7.89
C GLY A 118 1.20 -26.70 -8.19
N MET A 119 1.73 -26.02 -7.17
CA MET A 119 2.75 -24.99 -7.26
C MET A 119 4.01 -25.39 -6.46
N PRO A 120 4.68 -26.51 -6.81
CA PRO A 120 5.77 -27.08 -6.01
C PRO A 120 7.00 -26.16 -5.86
N ASN A 121 7.19 -25.22 -6.79
CA ASN A 121 8.30 -24.26 -6.79
C ASN A 121 7.80 -22.81 -6.62
N ALA A 122 6.76 -22.59 -5.81
CA ALA A 122 6.25 -21.25 -5.56
C ALA A 122 7.20 -20.44 -4.67
N ASP A 123 8.16 -19.73 -5.28
CA ASP A 123 9.10 -18.85 -4.57
C ASP A 123 8.44 -17.60 -3.98
N LYS A 124 7.27 -17.22 -4.51
CA LYS A 124 6.54 -16.00 -4.15
C LYS A 124 5.05 -16.29 -4.05
N SER A 125 4.54 -16.32 -2.84
CA SER A 125 3.10 -16.34 -2.57
C SER A 125 2.66 -15.01 -1.95
N MET A 126 1.57 -14.45 -2.46
CA MET A 126 1.02 -13.18 -2.01
C MET A 126 -0.51 -13.21 -2.04
N LEU A 127 -1.15 -12.77 -0.96
CA LEU A 127 -2.54 -12.37 -0.98
C LEU A 127 -2.62 -10.94 -1.50
N ILE A 128 -3.35 -10.74 -2.58
CA ILE A 128 -3.55 -9.44 -3.23
C ILE A 128 -5.03 -9.09 -3.12
N MET A 129 -5.32 -7.94 -2.53
CA MET A 129 -6.68 -7.43 -2.38
C MET A 129 -6.74 -6.06 -3.08
N ASN A 130 -7.62 -5.96 -4.06
CA ASN A 130 -7.93 -4.69 -4.72
C ASN A 130 -9.42 -4.46 -4.58
N TYR A 131 -9.81 -3.34 -3.99
CA TYR A 131 -11.20 -3.05 -3.72
C TYR A 131 -11.49 -1.56 -3.86
N VAL A 132 -12.77 -1.24 -4.10
CA VAL A 132 -13.28 0.12 -3.95
C VAL A 132 -13.50 0.36 -2.48
N ASP A 133 -13.03 1.49 -2.01
CA ASP A 133 -13.11 1.87 -0.61
C ASP A 133 -13.82 3.20 -0.44
N PHE A 134 -14.59 3.30 0.64
CA PHE A 134 -15.31 4.49 1.05
C PHE A 134 -14.84 4.84 2.45
N MET A 135 -14.05 5.91 2.54
CA MET A 135 -13.63 6.43 3.84
C MET A 135 -14.76 7.32 4.38
N PRO A 136 -15.42 6.92 5.49
CA PRO A 136 -16.35 7.80 6.19
C PRO A 136 -15.57 9.01 6.70
N ALA A 137 -16.13 10.21 6.54
CA ALA A 137 -15.36 11.41 6.82
C ALA A 137 -15.07 11.58 8.32
N GLU A 138 -13.91 12.19 8.59
CA GLU A 138 -13.65 12.84 9.87
C GLU A 138 -14.36 14.21 9.89
N LEU A 139 -14.90 14.58 11.06
CA LEU A 139 -15.60 15.85 11.34
C LEU A 139 -14.66 16.95 11.83
#